data_AF-A0A6P8G2K4-F1
#
_entry.id   AF-A0A6P8G2K4-F1
#
_cell.length_a   1.000
_cell.length_b   1.000
_cell.length_c   1.000
_cell.angle_alpha   90.00
_cell.angle_beta   90.00
_cell.angle_gamma   90.00
#
_symmetry.space_group_name_H-M   'P 1'
#
loop_
_entity.id
_entity.type
_entity.pdbx_description
1 polymer ?
#
loop_
_entity_poly.entity_id
_entity_poly.type
_entity_poly.pdbx_seq_one_letter_code
_entity_poly.pdbx_strand_id
1 'polypeptide(L)' 'MKLLLCTLILGLLCCTTVHTLRCYTCVDDNCKTESDCPADSNFCKTVSTAQEFSRTCEEFCVPGINTYCCMSDLCG' A
#
# COMPACT_ATOMS: atom_id res chain seq x y z
N MET A 1 -32.58 -15.47 -22.77
CA MET A 1 -31.62 -16.03 -21.77
C MET A 1 -30.16 -15.65 -22.03
N LYS A 2 -29.73 -15.42 -23.29
CA LYS A 2 -28.34 -15.01 -23.62
C LYS A 2 -27.95 -13.58 -23.20
N LEU A 3 -28.87 -12.60 -23.24
CA LEU A 3 -28.56 -11.20 -22.87
C LEU A 3 -28.21 -11.03 -21.39
N LEU A 4 -28.84 -11.80 -20.50
CA LEU A 4 -28.62 -11.72 -19.06
C LEU A 4 -27.20 -12.20 -18.67
N LEU A 5 -26.68 -13.19 -19.38
CA LEU A 5 -25.30 -13.65 -19.19
C LEU A 5 -24.29 -12.56 -19.58
N CYS A 6 -24.50 -11.90 -20.73
CA CYS A 6 -23.59 -10.85 -21.19
C CYS A 6 -23.54 -9.66 -20.22
N THR A 7 -24.68 -9.24 -19.68
CA THR A 7 -24.72 -8.14 -18.69
C THR A 7 -24.04 -8.51 -17.38
N LEU A 8 -24.12 -9.78 -16.95
CA LEU A 8 -23.48 -10.25 -15.73
C LEU A 8 -21.95 -10.30 -15.87
N ILE A 9 -21.45 -10.77 -17.03
CA ILE A 9 -20.03 -10.86 -17.33
C ILE A 9 -19.41 -9.45 -17.43
N LEU A 10 -20.10 -8.50 -18.07
CA LEU A 10 -19.63 -7.12 -18.19
C LEU A 10 -19.54 -6.39 -16.83
N GLY A 11 -20.45 -6.71 -15.90
CA GLY A 11 -20.42 -6.14 -14.54
C GLY A 11 -19.24 -6.64 -13.71
N LEU A 12 -18.90 -7.94 -13.81
CA LEU A 12 -17.81 -8.55 -13.05
C LEU A 12 -16.43 -8.03 -13.46
N LEU A 13 -16.23 -7.69 -14.74
CA LEU A 13 -14.97 -7.15 -15.27
C LEU A 13 -14.67 -5.70 -14.81
N CYS A 14 -15.66 -4.96 -14.33
CA CYS A 14 -15.50 -3.56 -13.93
C CYS A 14 -15.25 -3.38 -12.41
N CYS A 15 -15.39 -4.44 -11.61
CA CYS A 15 -15.34 -4.37 -10.14
C CYS A 15 -13.98 -4.70 -9.53
N THR A 16 -12.92 -4.92 -10.32
CA THR A 16 -11.56 -5.06 -9.77
C THR A 16 -11.00 -3.67 -9.45
N THR A 17 -11.51 -3.04 -8.40
CA THR A 17 -10.84 -1.88 -7.81
C THR A 17 -9.56 -2.40 -7.16
N VAL A 18 -8.43 -2.25 -7.85
CA VAL A 18 -7.11 -2.45 -7.22
C VAL A 18 -6.98 -1.33 -6.21
N HIS A 19 -7.23 -1.65 -4.94
CA HIS A 19 -7.07 -0.69 -3.86
C HIS A 19 -5.57 -0.45 -3.72
N THR A 20 -5.08 0.66 -4.28
CA THR A 20 -3.66 1.02 -4.17
C THR A 20 -3.45 1.64 -2.80
N LEU A 21 -2.68 0.96 -1.94
CA LEU A 21 -2.26 1.50 -0.65
C LEU A 21 -1.40 2.75 -0.86
N ARG A 22 -1.66 3.82 -0.10
CA ARG A 22 -0.83 5.02 -0.08
C ARG A 22 -0.02 5.08 1.21
N CYS A 23 1.27 5.35 1.14
CA CYS A 23 2.15 5.44 2.32
C CYS A 23 2.95 6.74 2.31
N TYR A 24 3.48 7.11 3.48
CA TYR A 24 4.59 8.06 3.52
C TYR A 24 5.89 7.35 3.13
N THR A 25 6.68 7.96 2.26
CA THR A 25 8.01 7.48 1.84
C THR A 25 9.06 8.58 1.99
N CYS A 26 10.33 8.19 1.94
CA CYS A 26 11.47 9.11 1.96
C CYS A 26 11.92 9.47 0.54
N VAL A 27 11.88 10.76 0.20
CA VAL A 27 12.42 11.33 -1.04
C VAL A 27 13.25 12.55 -0.68
N ASP A 28 14.53 12.59 -1.08
CA ASP A 28 15.47 13.68 -0.82
C ASP A 28 15.42 14.18 0.65
N ASP A 29 15.65 13.27 1.60
CA ASP A 29 15.59 13.48 3.06
C ASP A 29 14.20 13.83 3.65
N ASN A 30 13.17 14.00 2.83
CA ASN A 30 11.80 14.18 3.30
C ASN A 30 11.06 12.84 3.40
N CYS A 31 10.84 12.35 4.62
CA CYS A 31 10.12 11.11 4.93
C CYS A 31 8.61 11.29 5.18
N LYS A 32 8.02 12.35 4.63
CA LYS A 32 6.57 12.61 4.66
C LYS A 32 6.00 12.74 3.25
N THR A 33 6.71 12.26 2.24
CA THR A 33 6.23 12.29 0.87
C THR A 33 5.13 11.24 0.71
N GLU A 34 3.93 11.67 0.33
CA GLU A 34 2.85 10.73 0.01
C GLU A 34 3.19 9.99 -1.29
N SER A 35 3.08 8.67 -1.30
CA SER A 35 3.37 7.85 -2.47
C SER A 35 2.37 6.71 -2.61
N ASP A 36 1.97 6.46 -3.85
CA ASP A 36 1.18 5.28 -4.19
C ASP A 36 2.11 4.07 -4.19
N CYS A 37 1.75 3.04 -3.44
CA CYS A 37 2.56 1.83 -3.35
C CYS A 37 2.37 0.93 -4.57
N PRO A 38 3.37 0.08 -4.87
CA PRO A 38 3.20 -1.04 -5.80
C PRO A 38 1.97 -1.89 -5.47
N ALA A 39 1.34 -2.49 -6.49
CA ALA A 39 0.09 -3.23 -6.33
C ALA A 39 0.22 -4.50 -5.45
N ASP A 40 1.43 -4.99 -5.28
CA ASP A 40 1.82 -6.10 -4.40
C ASP A 40 2.11 -5.66 -2.96
N SER A 41 2.26 -4.35 -2.70
CA SER A 41 2.51 -3.84 -1.36
C SER A 41 1.24 -3.83 -0.52
N ASN A 42 1.33 -4.42 0.68
CA ASN A 42 0.23 -4.51 1.63
C ASN A 42 0.46 -3.68 2.88
N PHE A 43 1.70 -3.19 3.10
CA PHE A 43 2.09 -2.52 4.34
C PHE A 43 2.89 -1.24 4.07
N CYS A 44 2.61 -0.20 4.87
CA CYS A 44 3.56 0.88 5.12
C CYS A 44 4.49 0.44 6.25
N LYS A 45 5.80 0.52 6.01
CA LYS A 45 6.84 0.18 6.97
C LYS A 45 7.63 1.43 7.34
N THR A 46 7.77 1.66 8.65
CA THR A 46 8.65 2.68 9.22
C THR A 46 9.76 2.01 10.00
N VAL A 47 11.01 2.31 9.65
CA VAL A 47 12.19 1.95 10.45
C VAL A 47 12.71 3.20 11.15
N SER A 48 12.90 3.13 12.46
CA SER A 48 13.39 4.23 13.27
C SER A 48 14.45 3.73 14.24
N THR A 49 15.71 4.05 13.95
CA THR A 49 16.88 3.71 14.75
C THR A 49 17.69 4.97 15.04
N ALA A 50 18.78 4.84 15.80
CA ALA A 50 19.68 5.96 16.07
C ALA A 50 20.48 6.41 14.83
N GLN A 51 20.58 5.57 13.79
CA GLN A 51 21.37 5.83 12.59
C GLN A 51 20.50 6.06 11.35
N GLU A 52 19.28 5.53 11.34
CA GLU A 52 18.43 5.49 10.16
C GLU A 52 16.98 5.78 10.53
N PHE A 53 16.35 6.64 9.75
CA PHE A 53 14.91 6.78 9.67
C PHE A 53 14.48 6.57 8.22
N SER A 54 13.66 5.56 7.96
CA SER A 54 13.18 5.25 6.62
C SER A 54 11.70 4.86 6.63
N ARG A 55 11.01 5.19 5.54
CA ARG A 55 9.61 4.80 5.31
C ARG A 55 9.45 4.25 3.91
N THR A 56 8.82 3.08 3.80
CA THR A 56 8.76 2.28 2.56
C THR A 56 7.42 1.55 2.44
N CYS A 57 7.06 1.20 1.20
CA CYS A 57 5.97 0.27 0.90
C CYS A 57 6.55 -1.16 0.82
N GLU A 58 5.89 -2.13 1.45
CA GLU A 58 6.37 -3.51 1.49
C GLU A 58 5.20 -4.49 1.26
N GLU A 59 5.46 -5.59 0.56
CA GLU A 59 4.53 -6.71 0.43
C GLU A 59 4.32 -7.41 1.79
N PHE A 60 5.39 -7.53 2.58
CA PHE A 60 5.41 -8.16 3.90
C PHE A 60 6.14 -7.28 4.91
N CYS A 61 5.61 -7.18 6.13
CA CYS A 61 6.24 -6.41 7.19
C CYS A 61 6.14 -7.13 8.53
N VAL A 62 7.29 -7.28 9.21
CA VAL A 62 7.38 -7.87 10.55
C VAL A 62 7.64 -6.75 11.55
N PRO A 63 6.68 -6.43 12.44
CA PRO A 63 6.88 -5.39 13.44
C PRO A 63 7.94 -5.81 14.46
N GLY A 64 8.67 -4.83 14.99
CA GLY A 64 9.74 -5.02 15.95
C GLY A 64 10.03 -3.76 16.75
N ILE A 65 11.07 -3.77 17.58
CA ILE A 65 11.41 -2.65 18.48
C ILE A 65 11.59 -1.33 17.70
N ASN A 66 12.20 -1.40 16.52
CA ASN A 66 12.50 -0.24 15.66
C ASN A 66 11.71 -0.25 14.35
N THR A 67 10.72 -1.14 14.22
CA THR A 67 10.00 -1.35 12.96
C THR A 67 8.50 -1.33 13.22
N TYR A 68 7.81 -0.36 12.63
CA TYR A 68 6.36 -0.23 12.68
C TYR A 68 5.76 -0.59 11.32
N CYS A 69 4.68 -1.37 11.33
CA CYS A 69 3.99 -1.86 10.14
C CYS A 69 2.50 -1.53 10.25
N CYS A 70 1.89 -1.03 9.19
CA CYS A 70 0.47 -0.72 9.14
C CYS A 70 -0.10 -0.88 7.72
N MET A 71 -1.41 -1.07 7.59
CA MET A 71 -2.09 -1.42 6.32
C MET A 71 -3.09 -0.34 5.87
N SER A 72 -3.10 0.82 6.51
CA SER A 72 -4.04 1.91 6.22
C SER A 72 -3.37 3.01 5.43
N ASP A 73 -4.13 3.73 4.61
CA ASP A 73 -3.57 4.84 3.85
C ASP A 73 -2.93 5.90 4.76
N LEU A 74 -1.73 6.32 4.36
CA LEU A 74 -0.91 7.36 4.99
C LEU A 74 -0.69 7.12 6.48
N CYS A 75 -0.54 5.85 6.88
CA CYS A 75 -0.20 5.45 8.23
C CYS A 75 1.32 5.48 8.48
N GLY A 76 1.70 5.65 9.76
CA GLY A 76 3.09 5.62 10.21
C GLY A 76 3.74 6.99 10.45
#